data_AF-A0A453LMM0-F1
#
_entry.id   AF-A0A453LMM0-F1
#
_cell.length_a   1.000
_cell.length_b   1.000
_cell.length_c   1.000
_cell.angle_alpha   90.00
_cell.angle_beta   90.00
_cell.angle_gamma   90.00
#
_symmetry.space_group_name_H-M   'P 1'
#
loop_
_entity.id
_entity.type
_entity.pdbx_description
1 polymer ?
#
loop_
_entity_poly.entity_id
_entity_poly.type
_entity_poly.pdbx_seq_one_letter_code
_entity_poly.pdbx_strand_id
1 'polypeptide(L)'
;ESEIRPTNPEYAQGYKITFTDCFPFLIASQGSLDALNELLKEPVPINRFRPNILVDGCHPYAEDLWKTMKINKLTFDGVKLCDRCKVPTINQENGIPGSEPTETMLTFRSGEVIRPSHKNKQKVYFGQNLVCKESVSAKGKGRIVKVGDPVYVLQTYPCSDEVPA
;
A
#
# COMPACT_ATOMS: atom_id res chain seq x y z
N GLU A 1 -22.10 5.84 -18.93
CA GLU A 1 -22.44 5.65 -17.51
C GLU A 1 -21.14 5.66 -16.70
N SER A 2 -21.17 6.22 -15.49
CA SER A 2 -20.01 6.81 -14.81
C SER A 2 -18.83 5.84 -14.59
N GLU A 3 -17.71 6.07 -15.28
CA GLU A 3 -16.40 5.44 -15.03
C GLU A 3 -15.82 5.77 -13.64
N ILE A 4 -16.56 6.55 -12.83
CA ILE A 4 -16.14 7.08 -11.54
C ILE A 4 -17.00 6.47 -10.44
N ARG A 5 -16.34 5.91 -9.42
CA ARG A 5 -16.92 5.34 -8.20
C ARG A 5 -16.35 6.03 -6.96
N PRO A 6 -17.13 6.18 -5.88
CA PRO A 6 -16.59 6.67 -4.62
C PRO A 6 -15.68 5.62 -3.96
N THR A 7 -14.71 6.07 -3.17
CA THR A 7 -13.99 5.21 -2.21
C THR A 7 -14.92 4.79 -1.07
N ASN A 8 -14.58 3.74 -0.32
CA ASN A 8 -15.34 3.38 0.87
C ASN A 8 -15.27 4.54 1.90
N PRO A 9 -16.42 5.13 2.29
CA PRO A 9 -16.47 6.29 3.16
C PRO A 9 -15.95 6.04 4.59
N GLU A 10 -15.91 4.79 5.04
CA GLU A 10 -15.35 4.41 6.36
C GLU A 10 -13.85 4.71 6.45
N TYR A 11 -13.13 4.65 5.32
CA TYR A 11 -11.68 4.90 5.27
C TYR A 11 -11.34 6.25 4.64
N ALA A 12 -12.09 6.66 3.62
CA ALA A 12 -11.81 7.88 2.88
C ALA A 12 -13.09 8.45 2.26
N GLN A 13 -13.75 9.36 2.96
CA GLN A 13 -14.94 10.03 2.44
C GLN A 13 -14.58 11.13 1.43
N GLY A 14 -15.35 11.23 0.34
CA GLY A 14 -15.23 12.31 -0.65
C GLY A 14 -14.20 12.08 -1.77
N TYR A 15 -13.46 10.97 -1.71
CA TYR A 15 -12.53 10.58 -2.78
C TYR A 15 -13.22 9.73 -3.85
N LYS A 16 -12.63 9.74 -5.04
CA LYS A 16 -13.16 9.10 -6.23
C LYS A 16 -12.08 8.26 -6.88
N ILE A 17 -12.48 7.11 -7.41
CA ILE A 17 -11.65 6.16 -8.13
C ILE A 17 -12.32 5.82 -9.47
N THR A 18 -11.52 5.31 -10.41
CA THR A 18 -12.03 4.85 -11.71
C THR A 18 -11.89 3.34 -11.86
N PHE A 19 -10.80 2.88 -12.47
CA PHE A 19 -10.49 1.46 -12.70
C PHE A 19 -9.55 0.85 -11.66
N THR A 20 -9.07 1.65 -10.70
CA THR A 20 -8.38 1.11 -9.53
C THR A 20 -9.36 0.34 -8.63
N ASP A 21 -8.82 -0.57 -7.84
CA ASP A 21 -9.59 -1.47 -6.97
C ASP A 21 -10.29 -0.68 -5.84
N CYS A 22 -9.51 -0.22 -4.86
CA CYS A 22 -10.05 0.37 -3.63
C CYS A 22 -9.70 1.86 -3.45
N PHE A 23 -8.46 2.27 -3.73
CA PHE A 23 -7.98 3.64 -3.46
C PHE A 23 -7.10 4.17 -4.60
N PRO A 24 -6.93 5.50 -4.71
CA PRO A 24 -6.18 6.12 -5.80
C PRO A 24 -4.70 5.77 -5.84
N PHE A 25 -4.08 5.55 -4.67
CA PHE A 25 -2.65 5.29 -4.56
C PHE A 25 -2.35 4.15 -3.58
N LEU A 26 -1.27 3.42 -3.85
CA LEU A 26 -0.66 2.44 -2.97
C LEU A 26 0.82 2.82 -2.76
N ILE A 27 1.26 2.85 -1.51
CA ILE A 27 2.67 3.01 -1.13
C ILE A 27 3.23 1.69 -0.58
N ALA A 28 4.50 1.43 -0.86
CA ALA A 28 5.27 0.35 -0.27
C ALA A 28 6.71 0.84 -0.04
N SER A 29 7.48 0.16 0.79
CA SER A 29 8.90 0.44 0.94
C SER A 29 9.80 -0.64 0.35
N GLN A 30 10.99 -0.23 -0.09
CA GLN A 30 12.04 -1.14 -0.55
C GLN A 30 12.48 -2.07 0.59
N GLY A 31 12.63 -1.53 1.81
CA GLY A 31 12.95 -2.34 2.99
C GLY A 31 11.91 -3.43 3.29
N SER A 32 10.61 -3.17 3.08
CA SER A 32 9.56 -4.20 3.20
C SER A 32 9.70 -5.31 2.15
N LEU A 33 10.06 -4.94 0.93
CA LEU A 33 10.26 -5.90 -0.15
C LEU A 33 11.49 -6.77 0.12
N ASP A 34 12.59 -6.14 0.54
CA ASP A 34 13.84 -6.83 0.83
C ASP A 34 13.65 -7.82 1.98
N ALA A 35 13.04 -7.39 3.09
CA ALA A 35 12.72 -8.25 4.21
C ALA A 35 11.80 -9.43 3.84
N LEU A 36 10.85 -9.23 2.91
CA LEU A 36 10.05 -10.33 2.39
C LEU A 36 10.90 -11.28 1.53
N ASN A 37 11.72 -10.74 0.64
CA ASN A 37 12.54 -11.52 -0.28
C ASN A 37 13.62 -12.35 0.43
N GLU A 38 14.09 -11.91 1.60
CA GLU A 38 14.98 -12.71 2.46
C GLU A 38 14.34 -14.01 2.96
N LEU A 39 13.00 -14.04 3.07
CA LEU A 39 12.24 -15.22 3.53
C LEU A 39 11.77 -16.10 2.37
N LEU A 40 11.79 -15.60 1.14
CA LEU A 40 11.34 -16.34 -0.04
C LEU A 40 12.47 -17.19 -0.61
N LYS A 41 12.11 -18.39 -1.07
CA LYS A 41 13.04 -19.23 -1.85
C LYS A 41 13.46 -18.56 -3.16
N GLU A 42 12.52 -17.87 -3.81
CA GLU A 42 12.74 -17.11 -5.03
C GLU A 42 12.25 -15.67 -4.80
N PRO A 43 13.16 -14.68 -4.81
CA PRO A 43 12.79 -13.28 -4.65
C PRO A 43 11.79 -12.83 -5.72
N VAL A 44 10.83 -11.99 -5.30
CA VAL A 44 9.84 -11.41 -6.20
C VAL A 44 10.10 -9.92 -6.43
N PRO A 45 9.84 -9.42 -7.66
CA PRO A 45 9.94 -8.00 -7.95
C PRO A 45 8.76 -7.19 -7.40
N ILE A 46 8.98 -5.90 -7.10
CA ILE A 46 7.96 -4.99 -6.56
C ILE A 46 6.71 -4.86 -7.45
N ASN A 47 6.85 -5.08 -8.75
CA ASN A 47 5.75 -4.97 -9.71
C ASN A 47 4.64 -6.03 -9.48
N ARG A 48 4.92 -7.11 -8.74
CA ARG A 48 3.90 -8.06 -8.23
C ARG A 48 2.90 -7.38 -7.30
N PHE A 49 3.35 -6.39 -6.52
CA PHE A 49 2.53 -5.67 -5.54
C PHE A 49 1.85 -4.43 -6.11
N ARG A 50 2.33 -3.92 -7.25
CA ARG A 50 1.77 -2.80 -8.01
C ARG A 50 1.63 -1.48 -7.21
N PRO A 51 2.60 -1.06 -6.39
CA PRO A 51 2.53 0.25 -5.74
C PRO A 51 2.66 1.37 -6.78
N ASN A 52 2.10 2.54 -6.45
CA ASN A 52 2.31 3.78 -7.20
C ASN A 52 3.58 4.49 -6.72
N ILE A 53 3.88 4.39 -5.43
CA ILE A 53 5.02 5.04 -4.78
C ILE A 53 5.82 3.95 -4.06
N LEU A 54 7.10 3.85 -4.39
CA LEU A 54 8.06 3.00 -3.69
C LEU A 54 9.02 3.92 -2.94
N VAL A 55 9.14 3.72 -1.63
CA VAL A 55 10.01 4.52 -0.76
C VAL A 55 11.22 3.72 -0.33
N ASP A 56 12.39 4.33 -0.36
CA ASP A 56 13.62 3.75 0.15
C ASP A 56 14.11 4.53 1.38
N GLY A 57 15.00 3.92 2.18
CA GLY A 57 15.62 4.56 3.34
C GLY A 57 14.77 4.54 4.61
N CYS A 58 13.84 3.60 4.75
CA CYS A 58 13.08 3.38 5.99
C CYS A 58 13.20 1.93 6.47
N HIS A 59 12.89 1.71 7.75
CA HIS A 59 12.82 0.36 8.30
C HIS A 59 11.77 -0.49 7.56
N PRO A 60 11.96 -1.81 7.43
CA PRO A 60 10.96 -2.70 6.86
C PRO A 60 9.60 -2.50 7.53
N TYR A 61 8.56 -2.40 6.70
CA TYR A 61 7.16 -2.22 7.08
C TYR A 61 6.84 -0.92 7.83
N ALA A 62 7.76 0.06 7.87
CA ALA A 62 7.49 1.35 8.48
C ALA A 62 6.28 2.06 7.83
N GLU A 63 6.04 1.83 6.54
CA GLU A 63 4.92 2.41 5.80
C GLU A 63 3.54 2.00 6.32
N ASP A 64 3.44 0.88 7.04
CA ASP A 64 2.17 0.44 7.62
C ASP A 64 1.59 1.49 8.57
N LEU A 65 2.47 2.21 9.27
CA LEU A 65 2.12 3.15 10.33
C LEU A 65 2.00 4.58 9.82
N TRP A 66 2.30 4.88 8.56
CA TRP A 66 2.29 6.28 8.10
C TRP A 66 0.85 6.79 7.97
N LYS A 67 0.45 7.63 8.92
CA LYS A 67 -0.91 8.20 8.94
C LYS A 67 -1.03 9.39 8.01
N THR A 68 -0.06 10.30 8.06
CA THR A 68 0.00 11.46 7.16
C THR A 68 1.44 11.67 6.72
N MET A 69 1.64 11.78 5.41
CA MET A 69 2.93 12.00 4.76
C MET A 69 2.87 13.23 3.88
N LYS A 70 4.02 13.86 3.68
CA LYS A 70 4.18 14.94 2.71
C LYS A 70 5.29 14.60 1.73
N ILE A 71 4.97 14.70 0.46
CA ILE A 71 5.93 14.56 -0.65
C ILE A 71 5.81 15.84 -1.48
N ASN A 72 6.87 16.66 -1.45
CA ASN A 72 6.87 17.98 -2.08
C ASN A 72 5.68 18.85 -1.60
N LYS A 73 4.76 19.23 -2.49
CA LYS A 73 3.57 20.06 -2.20
C LYS A 73 2.28 19.25 -2.01
N LEU A 74 2.40 17.93 -1.91
CA LEU A 74 1.27 17.02 -1.80
C LEU A 74 1.28 16.33 -0.43
N THR A 75 0.10 16.25 0.16
CA THR A 75 -0.15 15.62 1.44
C THR A 75 -0.97 14.36 1.21
N PHE A 76 -0.44 13.23 1.67
CA PHE A 76 -1.08 11.94 1.57
C PHE A 76 -1.50 11.47 2.96
N ASP A 77 -2.71 10.90 3.06
CA ASP A 77 -3.13 10.17 4.25
C ASP A 77 -3.12 8.67 3.96
N GLY A 78 -2.53 7.90 4.87
CA GLY A 78 -2.60 6.44 4.89
C GLY A 78 -3.94 6.02 5.46
N VAL A 79 -4.78 5.39 4.63
CA VAL A 79 -6.20 5.17 4.96
C VAL A 79 -6.54 3.72 5.26
N LYS A 80 -5.75 2.76 4.78
CA LYS A 80 -5.99 1.33 5.01
C LYS A 80 -4.78 0.48 4.65
N LEU A 81 -4.37 -0.46 5.51
CA LEU A 81 -3.37 -1.48 5.13
C LEU A 81 -3.85 -2.28 3.91
N CYS A 82 -2.96 -2.52 2.96
CA CYS A 82 -3.31 -3.23 1.74
C CYS A 82 -3.28 -4.75 1.97
N ASP A 83 -4.46 -5.34 2.18
CA ASP A 83 -4.62 -6.78 2.14
C ASP A 83 -4.41 -7.29 0.72
N ARG A 84 -3.60 -8.34 0.59
CA ARG A 84 -3.21 -8.87 -0.72
C ARG A 84 -4.16 -9.98 -1.15
N CYS A 85 -4.64 -9.86 -2.38
CA CYS A 85 -5.30 -10.96 -3.09
C CYS A 85 -4.25 -11.89 -3.71
N LYS A 86 -4.68 -12.87 -4.52
CA LYS A 86 -3.79 -13.81 -5.22
C LYS A 86 -2.93 -13.20 -6.33
N VAL A 87 -3.17 -11.96 -6.76
CA VAL A 87 -2.46 -11.35 -7.91
C VAL A 87 -0.93 -11.34 -7.77
N PRO A 88 -0.34 -11.06 -6.60
CA PRO A 88 1.12 -11.14 -6.43
C PRO A 88 1.71 -12.54 -6.65
N THR A 89 0.89 -13.60 -6.62
CA THR A 89 1.34 -14.98 -6.87
C THR A 89 1.37 -15.38 -8.33
N ILE A 90 0.90 -14.50 -9.21
CA ILE A 90 0.89 -14.73 -10.65
C ILE A 90 2.21 -14.26 -11.24
N ASN A 91 2.90 -15.15 -11.96
CA ASN A 91 4.06 -14.75 -12.72
C ASN A 91 3.64 -13.86 -13.90
N GLN A 92 4.04 -12.58 -13.87
CA GLN A 92 3.67 -11.58 -14.87
C GLN A 92 4.31 -11.81 -16.25
N GLU A 93 5.37 -12.61 -16.37
CA GLU A 93 6.00 -12.88 -17.67
C GLU A 93 5.22 -13.94 -18.46
N ASN A 94 4.67 -14.95 -17.78
CA ASN A 94 4.04 -16.11 -18.43
C ASN A 94 2.58 -16.35 -18.01
N GLY A 95 2.05 -15.59 -17.04
CA GLY A 95 0.69 -15.70 -16.54
C GLY A 95 0.42 -16.90 -15.63
N ILE A 96 1.42 -17.69 -15.27
CA ILE A 96 1.25 -18.91 -14.48
C ILE A 96 1.06 -18.55 -13.00
N PRO A 97 -0.02 -19.02 -12.34
CA PRO A 97 -0.22 -18.81 -10.91
C PRO A 97 0.67 -19.74 -10.08
N GLY A 98 1.16 -19.22 -8.95
CA GLY A 98 1.80 -19.98 -7.88
C GLY A 98 1.16 -19.70 -6.52
N SER A 99 1.84 -20.09 -5.44
CA SER A 99 1.41 -19.86 -4.06
C SER A 99 2.16 -18.68 -3.39
N GLU A 100 3.42 -18.46 -3.75
CA GLU A 100 4.25 -17.38 -3.21
C GLU A 100 3.95 -16.04 -3.88
N PRO A 101 3.99 -14.89 -3.16
CA PRO A 101 4.53 -14.73 -1.80
C PRO A 101 3.51 -14.96 -0.66
N THR A 102 2.30 -15.44 -0.96
CA THR A 102 1.20 -15.46 0.02
C THR A 102 1.45 -16.47 1.13
N GLU A 103 1.97 -17.67 0.81
CA GLU A 103 2.28 -18.70 1.82
C GLU A 103 3.32 -18.21 2.82
N THR A 104 4.43 -17.64 2.35
CA THR A 104 5.44 -17.08 3.25
C THR A 104 4.86 -15.93 4.08
N MET A 105 4.11 -15.02 3.47
CA MET A 105 3.51 -13.89 4.18
C MET A 105 2.48 -14.30 5.25
N LEU A 106 1.81 -15.45 5.14
CA LEU A 106 0.88 -15.92 6.17
C LEU A 106 1.58 -16.14 7.53
N THR A 107 2.88 -16.43 7.51
CA THR A 107 3.65 -16.75 8.73
C THR A 107 3.99 -15.53 9.58
N PHE A 108 4.11 -14.33 8.98
CA PHE A 108 4.63 -13.14 9.67
C PHE A 108 3.90 -11.83 9.33
N ARG A 109 3.09 -11.81 8.28
CA ARG A 109 2.32 -10.63 7.79
C ARG A 109 0.82 -10.89 7.69
N SER A 110 0.32 -11.96 8.32
CA SER A 110 -1.11 -12.21 8.40
C SER A 110 -1.79 -11.25 9.37
N GLY A 111 -3.11 -11.08 9.21
CA GLY A 111 -3.93 -10.32 10.15
C GLY A 111 -3.91 -10.88 11.56
N GLU A 112 -3.66 -12.18 11.72
CA GLU A 112 -3.41 -12.77 13.04
C GLU A 112 -2.16 -12.20 13.72
N VAL A 113 -1.07 -12.06 12.97
CA VAL A 113 0.21 -11.54 13.50
C VAL A 113 0.17 -10.03 13.70
N ILE A 114 -0.20 -9.29 12.67
CA ILE A 114 -0.03 -7.82 12.68
C ILE A 114 -1.30 -7.06 13.08
N ARG A 115 -2.46 -7.72 13.19
CA ARG A 115 -3.76 -7.09 13.51
C ARG A 115 -4.63 -7.97 14.43
N PRO A 116 -4.13 -8.33 15.62
CA PRO A 116 -4.75 -9.31 16.50
C PRO A 116 -6.16 -8.92 17.00
N SER A 117 -6.62 -7.67 16.88
CA SER A 117 -7.99 -7.29 17.22
C SER A 117 -8.97 -7.37 16.05
N HIS A 118 -8.49 -7.53 14.82
CA HIS A 118 -9.32 -7.50 13.60
C HIS A 118 -9.89 -8.86 13.22
N LYS A 119 -11.06 -8.86 12.56
CA LYS A 119 -11.76 -10.09 12.13
C LYS A 119 -11.03 -10.92 11.07
N ASN A 120 -10.23 -10.27 10.22
CA ASN A 120 -9.65 -10.90 9.03
C ASN A 120 -8.27 -11.52 9.31
N LYS A 121 -8.24 -12.62 10.05
CA LYS A 121 -6.99 -13.27 10.51
C LYS A 121 -6.11 -13.83 9.39
N GLN A 122 -6.71 -14.39 8.36
CA GLN A 122 -6.00 -15.08 7.27
C GLN A 122 -5.58 -14.18 6.11
N LYS A 123 -5.89 -12.88 6.15
CA LYS A 123 -5.43 -11.94 5.12
C LYS A 123 -3.98 -11.57 5.37
N VAL A 124 -3.18 -11.47 4.32
CA VAL A 124 -1.79 -10.98 4.40
C VAL A 124 -1.69 -9.55 3.92
N TYR A 125 -0.76 -8.78 4.48
CA TYR A 125 -0.68 -7.33 4.25
C TYR A 125 0.69 -6.88 3.72
N PHE A 126 0.68 -6.11 2.64
CA PHE A 126 1.88 -5.48 2.07
C PHE A 126 1.56 -4.12 1.43
N GLY A 127 2.19 -3.08 1.95
CA GLY A 127 1.93 -1.69 1.56
C GLY A 127 0.67 -1.11 2.18
N GLN A 128 0.49 0.19 1.97
CA GLN A 128 -0.59 0.98 2.57
C GLN A 128 -1.32 1.79 1.49
N ASN A 129 -2.65 1.79 1.53
CA ASN A 129 -3.46 2.58 0.60
C ASN A 129 -3.48 4.04 1.02
N LEU A 130 -3.36 4.94 0.05
CA LEU A 130 -3.30 6.37 0.28
C LEU A 130 -4.39 7.14 -0.48
N VAL A 131 -4.74 8.30 0.07
CA VAL A 131 -5.45 9.38 -0.62
C VAL A 131 -4.65 10.66 -0.57
N CYS A 132 -4.76 11.50 -1.60
CA CYS A 132 -4.07 12.78 -1.70
C CYS A 132 -5.04 13.92 -1.36
N LYS A 133 -4.79 14.69 -0.30
CA LYS A 133 -5.68 15.76 0.18
C LYS A 133 -5.95 16.81 -0.89
N GLU A 134 -4.90 17.18 -1.61
CA GLU A 134 -4.98 18.19 -2.63
C GLU A 134 -5.69 17.64 -3.88
N SER A 135 -6.65 18.40 -4.42
CA SER A 135 -7.30 18.04 -5.69
C SER A 135 -6.27 17.97 -6.82
N VAL A 136 -6.03 16.76 -7.33
CA VAL A 136 -5.21 16.51 -8.51
C VAL A 136 -6.08 16.67 -9.76
N SER A 137 -6.48 17.90 -10.06
CA SER A 137 -7.06 18.23 -11.37
C SER A 137 -5.95 18.29 -12.41
N ALA A 138 -6.18 17.71 -13.59
CA ALA A 138 -5.26 17.79 -14.73
C ALA A 138 -4.90 19.23 -15.15
N LYS A 139 -5.65 20.24 -14.68
CA LYS A 139 -5.38 21.67 -14.93
C LYS A 139 -4.44 22.31 -13.90
N GLY A 140 -4.11 21.64 -12.80
CA GLY A 140 -3.25 22.16 -11.73
C GLY A 140 -1.77 22.08 -12.10
N LYS A 141 -1.21 23.15 -12.67
CA LYS A 141 0.25 23.28 -12.84
C LYS A 141 0.94 23.24 -11.47
N GLY A 142 1.87 22.31 -11.26
CA GLY A 142 2.83 22.36 -10.14
C GLY A 142 2.62 21.40 -8.96
N ARG A 143 1.76 20.38 -9.09
CA ARG A 143 1.62 19.29 -8.11
C ARG A 143 2.22 17.99 -8.68
N ILE A 144 3.55 17.86 -8.58
CA ILE A 144 4.30 16.74 -9.17
C ILE A 144 5.14 16.10 -8.06
N VAL A 145 5.09 14.77 -8.00
CA VAL A 145 6.07 13.93 -7.28
C VAL A 145 7.08 13.41 -8.29
N LYS A 146 8.37 13.45 -7.93
CA LYS A 146 9.47 12.90 -8.73
C LYS A 146 10.24 11.86 -7.93
N VAL A 147 10.88 10.95 -8.65
CA VAL A 147 11.87 10.05 -8.04
C VAL A 147 12.97 10.90 -7.40
N GLY A 148 13.32 10.56 -6.15
CA GLY A 148 14.27 11.32 -5.34
C GLY A 148 13.64 12.39 -4.46
N ASP A 149 12.34 12.69 -4.60
CA ASP A 149 11.66 13.58 -3.64
C ASP A 149 11.61 12.92 -2.25
N PRO A 150 12.00 13.63 -1.18
CA PRO A 150 11.94 13.10 0.18
C PRO A 150 10.50 12.93 0.64
N VAL A 151 10.27 11.86 1.41
CA VAL A 151 8.99 11.58 2.08
C VAL A 151 9.10 12.02 3.54
N TYR A 152 8.31 13.01 3.93
CA TYR A 152 8.23 13.46 5.32
C TYR A 152 7.00 12.85 6.00
N VAL A 153 7.22 11.98 6.98
CA VAL A 153 6.14 11.43 7.80
C VAL A 153 5.77 12.45 8.87
N LEU A 154 4.55 12.98 8.81
CA LEU A 154 4.06 14.01 9.71
C LEU A 154 3.31 13.43 10.91
N GLN A 155 2.65 12.29 10.72
CA GLN A 155 1.91 11.57 11.75
C GLN A 155 2.00 10.07 11.50
N THR A 156 2.04 9.30 12.58
CA THR A 156 1.99 7.84 12.55
C THR A 156 0.82 7.29 13.36
N TYR A 157 0.36 6.09 13.01
CA TYR A 157 -0.45 5.27 13.89
C TYR A 157 0.45 4.68 15.00
N PRO A 158 -0.07 4.47 16.23
CA PRO A 158 0.72 3.86 17.30
C PRO A 158 1.10 2.41 17.01
N CYS A 159 0.22 1.66 16.33
CA CYS A 159 0.46 0.29 15.88
C CYS A 159 -0.40 -0.08 14.66
N SER A 160 -0.09 -1.20 14.02
CA SER A 160 -0.79 -1.72 12.83
C SER A 160 -2.25 -2.14 13.12
N ASP A 161 -2.56 -2.47 14.37
CA ASP A 161 -3.90 -2.80 14.83
C ASP A 161 -4.82 -1.57 14.86
N GLU A 162 -4.25 -0.37 15.02
CA GLU A 162 -4.95 0.92 15.03
C GLU A 162 -5.08 1.59 13.65
N VAL A 163 -4.36 1.09 12.64
CA VAL A 163 -4.59 1.50 11.25
C VAL A 163 -6.02 1.09 10.87
N PRO A 164 -6.77 1.84 10.05
CA PRO A 164 -8.09 1.38 9.61
C PRO A 164 -7.99 0.10 8.76
N ALA A 165 -8.94 -0.84 8.91
CA ALA A 165 -8.95 -2.16 8.26
C ALA A 165 -10.12 -2.37 7.36
#